data_AF-Q6ZN99-F1
#
_entry.id   AF-Q6ZN99-F1
#
_cell.length_a   1.000
_cell.length_b   1.000
_cell.length_c   1.000
_cell.angle_alpha   90.00
_cell.angle_beta   90.00
_cell.angle_gamma   90.00
#
_symmetry.space_group_name_H-M   'P 1'
#
loop_
_entity.id
_entity.type
_entity.pdbx_description
1 polymer ?
#
loop_
_entity_poly.entity_id
_entity_poly.type
_entity_poly.pdbx_seq_one_letter_code
_entity_poly.pdbx_strand_id
1 'polypeptide(L)'
;MSGPGNKRAAGDGGSGPPEKKLSREEKTTTTLIEPIRLGGISSTEEMDLKVLQFKNKKLAERLEQRQACEDELRERIEKLEKRQATDDATLLIVNRYWAQLDETVEALLRCHESRIRELEERDRRESKKIADEDALRRIRQAEEQIEHLQRKLGATKQEEEALLSEMDAQLLTVQKLEEKERALQGSLGGVEKELTLRSQALELNKRKAVEAAQLAEDLKVQLEHVQTRLREIQPCLAESRAAREKESFNLKRAQEDISRLRRKLEKQRKVEVYADADEILQEEIKEYKARLTCPCCNTRKKDAVLTKCFHVFCFECVRGRYEARQRKCPKCNAAFGAHDFHRIYIS
;
A
#
# COMPACT_ATOMS: atom_id res chain seq x y z
N MET A 1 -67.78 -22.43 -58.56
CA MET A 1 -68.10 -21.00 -58.68
C MET A 1 -67.67 -20.56 -60.07
N SER A 2 -68.47 -20.18 -61.05
CA SER A 2 -69.91 -20.10 -61.29
C SER A 2 -70.02 -20.05 -62.82
N GLY A 3 -70.95 -20.81 -63.41
CA GLY A 3 -71.26 -20.76 -64.85
C GLY A 3 -72.09 -19.51 -65.21
N PRO A 4 -72.98 -19.60 -66.22
CA PRO A 4 -72.73 -19.82 -67.64
C PRO A 4 -73.54 -18.87 -68.55
N GLY A 5 -73.22 -18.85 -69.86
CA GLY A 5 -74.20 -18.64 -70.96
C GLY A 5 -74.60 -17.22 -71.35
N ASN A 6 -74.65 -16.94 -72.66
CA ASN A 6 -75.94 -16.87 -73.35
C ASN A 6 -75.83 -16.92 -74.89
N LYS A 7 -76.73 -17.71 -75.47
CA LYS A 7 -77.12 -17.71 -76.88
C LYS A 7 -78.00 -16.50 -77.18
N ARG A 8 -77.93 -15.94 -78.39
CA ARG A 8 -79.11 -15.43 -79.11
C ARG A 8 -79.01 -15.75 -80.60
N ALA A 9 -80.18 -16.05 -81.15
CA ALA A 9 -80.46 -16.49 -82.49
C ALA A 9 -81.34 -15.46 -83.22
N ALA A 10 -81.45 -15.67 -84.53
CA ALA A 10 -82.61 -15.43 -85.40
C ALA A 10 -82.86 -14.05 -86.03
N GLY A 11 -83.35 -14.11 -87.27
CA GLY A 11 -83.93 -13.04 -88.10
C GLY A 11 -83.07 -12.77 -89.32
N ASP A 12 -83.17 -13.52 -90.43
CA ASP A 12 -84.29 -13.59 -91.39
C ASP A 12 -84.71 -12.23 -91.95
N GLY A 13 -84.73 -12.12 -93.28
CA GLY A 13 -84.95 -10.86 -93.99
C GLY A 13 -84.45 -10.91 -95.42
N GLY A 14 -85.04 -11.79 -96.23
CA GLY A 14 -84.87 -11.76 -97.68
C GLY A 14 -85.48 -10.49 -98.29
N SER A 15 -84.88 -10.01 -99.37
CA SER A 15 -85.58 -9.28 -100.45
C SER A 15 -84.63 -9.10 -101.64
N GLY A 16 -84.63 -10.07 -102.56
CA GLY A 16 -84.32 -9.77 -103.97
C GLY A 16 -85.50 -9.01 -104.58
N PRO A 17 -85.26 -8.09 -105.52
CA PRO A 17 -85.94 -8.17 -106.82
C PRO A 17 -85.14 -7.52 -107.99
N PRO A 18 -85.60 -7.61 -109.25
CA PRO A 18 -86.32 -8.71 -109.88
C PRO A 18 -85.68 -9.14 -111.22
N GLU A 19 -85.75 -10.44 -111.51
CA GLU A 19 -85.64 -10.97 -112.88
C GLU A 19 -86.82 -10.44 -113.72
N LYS A 20 -86.54 -9.50 -114.64
CA LYS A 20 -87.48 -9.15 -115.70
C LYS A 20 -87.42 -10.21 -116.79
N LYS A 21 -88.22 -11.27 -116.61
CA LYS A 21 -88.76 -12.07 -117.72
C LYS A 21 -89.55 -11.15 -118.63
N LEU A 22 -89.02 -10.86 -119.82
CA LEU A 22 -89.78 -10.30 -120.92
C LEU A 22 -90.04 -11.41 -121.92
N SER A 23 -91.19 -12.06 -121.70
CA SER A 23 -91.96 -12.74 -122.73
C SER A 23 -92.26 -11.74 -123.84
N ARG A 24 -91.70 -11.94 -125.04
CA ARG A 24 -92.16 -11.26 -126.24
C ARG A 24 -92.51 -12.30 -127.29
N GLU A 25 -93.78 -12.71 -127.18
CA GLU A 25 -94.71 -13.13 -128.23
C GLU A 25 -94.08 -13.32 -129.62
N GLU A 26 -94.07 -14.58 -130.07
CA GLU A 26 -94.02 -14.95 -131.49
C GLU A 26 -95.18 -14.28 -132.22
N LYS A 27 -94.94 -13.11 -132.78
CA LYS A 27 -95.82 -12.54 -133.81
C LYS A 27 -95.57 -13.30 -135.10
N THR A 28 -96.34 -14.37 -135.28
CA THR A 28 -96.66 -14.97 -136.58
C THR A 28 -97.13 -13.87 -137.52
N THR A 29 -96.18 -13.27 -138.23
CA THR A 29 -96.46 -12.24 -139.22
C THR A 29 -96.76 -12.96 -140.52
N THR A 30 -98.02 -13.41 -140.61
CA THR A 30 -98.68 -13.93 -141.79
C THR A 30 -98.60 -12.86 -142.87
N THR A 31 -97.58 -12.94 -143.73
CA THR A 31 -97.51 -12.12 -144.93
C THR A 31 -98.60 -12.64 -145.87
N LEU A 32 -99.76 -11.98 -145.82
CA LEU A 32 -100.83 -12.06 -146.80
C LEU A 32 -100.23 -11.91 -148.20
N ILE A 33 -100.12 -13.03 -148.91
CA ILE A 33 -99.80 -13.04 -150.33
C ILE A 33 -101.08 -12.58 -151.04
N GLU A 34 -101.10 -11.33 -151.51
CA GLU A 34 -102.12 -10.90 -152.48
C GLU A 34 -102.06 -11.85 -153.69
N PRO A 35 -103.19 -12.43 -154.12
CA PRO A 35 -103.20 -13.30 -155.29
C PRO A 35 -102.85 -12.46 -156.51
N ILE A 36 -101.62 -12.57 -156.99
CA ILE A 36 -101.22 -12.07 -158.30
C ILE A 36 -102.08 -12.82 -159.31
N ARG A 37 -103.01 -12.11 -159.96
CA ARG A 37 -103.75 -12.64 -161.12
C ARG A 37 -102.72 -12.97 -162.20
N LEU A 38 -102.37 -14.25 -162.27
CA LEU A 38 -101.66 -14.80 -163.41
C LEU A 38 -102.64 -14.78 -164.59
N GLY A 39 -102.65 -13.67 -165.33
CA GLY A 39 -103.17 -13.64 -166.70
C GLY A 39 -102.51 -14.75 -167.52
N GLY A 40 -103.26 -15.27 -168.50
CA GLY A 40 -102.98 -16.52 -169.23
C GLY A 40 -101.49 -16.81 -169.45
N ILE A 41 -101.07 -17.96 -168.93
CA ILE A 41 -99.72 -18.49 -169.08
C ILE A 41 -99.60 -18.98 -170.52
N SER A 42 -98.72 -18.36 -171.33
CA SER A 42 -98.61 -18.68 -172.75
C SER A 42 -97.48 -19.68 -173.05
N SER A 43 -96.61 -19.97 -172.08
CA SER A 43 -95.59 -21.04 -172.12
C SER A 43 -95.09 -21.47 -170.73
N THR A 44 -94.46 -22.63 -170.62
CA THR A 44 -93.83 -23.17 -169.40
C THR A 44 -92.74 -22.23 -168.84
N GLU A 45 -92.04 -21.50 -169.71
CA GLU A 45 -90.98 -20.56 -169.34
C GLU A 45 -91.50 -19.37 -168.54
N GLU A 46 -92.69 -18.85 -168.86
CA GLU A 46 -93.32 -17.75 -168.10
C GLU A 46 -93.67 -18.17 -166.65
N MET A 47 -94.08 -19.43 -166.46
CA MET A 47 -94.39 -19.96 -165.14
C MET A 47 -93.13 -20.07 -164.28
N ASP A 48 -92.06 -20.63 -164.83
CA ASP A 48 -90.77 -20.77 -164.15
C ASP A 48 -90.15 -19.41 -163.82
N LEU A 49 -90.27 -18.41 -164.71
CA LEU A 49 -89.81 -17.05 -164.45
C LEU A 49 -90.54 -16.42 -163.25
N LYS A 50 -91.87 -16.60 -163.16
CA LYS A 50 -92.67 -16.06 -162.06
C LYS A 50 -92.41 -16.80 -160.74
N VAL A 51 -92.18 -18.11 -160.77
CA VAL A 51 -91.75 -18.87 -159.58
C VAL A 51 -90.36 -18.43 -159.12
N LEU A 52 -89.43 -18.20 -160.04
CA LEU A 52 -88.09 -17.67 -159.73
C LEU A 52 -88.16 -16.24 -159.18
N GLN A 53 -89.01 -15.38 -159.72
CA GLN A 53 -89.26 -14.03 -159.17
C GLN A 53 -89.82 -14.11 -157.74
N PHE A 54 -90.78 -14.98 -157.49
CA PHE A 54 -91.33 -15.17 -156.14
C PHE A 54 -90.29 -15.75 -155.18
N LYS A 55 -89.51 -16.75 -155.60
CA LYS A 55 -88.41 -17.32 -154.82
C LYS A 55 -87.33 -16.27 -154.54
N ASN A 56 -86.94 -15.46 -155.51
CA ASN A 56 -85.99 -14.36 -155.33
C ASN A 56 -86.52 -13.29 -154.36
N LYS A 57 -87.80 -12.91 -154.45
CA LYS A 57 -88.43 -11.99 -153.50
C LYS A 57 -88.45 -12.57 -152.09
N LYS A 58 -88.80 -13.86 -151.93
CA LYS A 58 -88.81 -14.51 -150.62
C LYS A 58 -87.40 -14.72 -150.05
N LEU A 59 -86.41 -14.93 -150.89
CA LEU A 59 -84.99 -14.93 -150.51
C LEU A 59 -84.53 -13.54 -150.09
N ALA A 60 -84.93 -12.48 -150.81
CA ALA A 60 -84.65 -11.10 -150.44
C ALA A 60 -85.28 -10.73 -149.09
N GLU A 61 -86.56 -11.06 -148.86
CA GLU A 61 -87.23 -10.87 -147.56
C GLU A 61 -86.52 -11.63 -146.43
N ARG A 62 -86.05 -12.86 -146.68
CA ARG A 62 -85.28 -13.64 -145.69
C ARG A 62 -83.90 -13.05 -145.42
N LEU A 63 -83.24 -12.51 -146.45
CA LEU A 63 -81.96 -11.81 -146.33
C LEU A 63 -82.14 -10.52 -145.54
N GLU A 64 -83.16 -9.71 -145.84
CA GLU A 64 -83.50 -8.48 -145.10
C GLU A 64 -83.84 -8.79 -143.63
N GLN A 65 -84.62 -9.84 -143.35
CA GLN A 65 -84.90 -10.26 -141.97
C GLN A 65 -83.62 -10.69 -141.24
N ARG A 66 -82.74 -11.46 -141.89
CA ARG A 66 -81.46 -11.84 -141.31
C ARG A 66 -80.57 -10.61 -141.06
N GLN A 67 -80.50 -9.69 -142.01
CA GLN A 67 -79.75 -8.44 -141.90
C GLN A 67 -80.27 -7.61 -140.71
N ALA A 68 -81.59 -7.46 -140.58
CA ALA A 68 -82.20 -6.75 -139.45
C ALA A 68 -81.90 -7.41 -138.10
N CYS A 69 -81.96 -8.74 -138.01
CA CYS A 69 -81.56 -9.47 -136.80
C CYS A 69 -80.06 -9.35 -136.51
N GLU A 70 -79.22 -9.37 -137.55
CA GLU A 70 -77.77 -9.19 -137.41
C GLU A 70 -77.44 -7.78 -136.91
N ASP A 71 -78.09 -6.75 -137.46
CA ASP A 71 -77.95 -5.37 -137.03
C ASP A 71 -78.42 -5.16 -135.58
N GLU A 72 -79.55 -5.78 -135.18
CA GLU A 72 -80.03 -5.75 -133.79
C GLU A 72 -79.04 -6.41 -132.82
N LEU A 73 -78.47 -7.57 -133.20
CA LEU A 73 -77.45 -8.25 -132.40
C LEU A 73 -76.14 -7.44 -132.33
N ARG A 74 -75.71 -6.83 -133.44
CA ARG A 74 -74.55 -5.92 -133.48
C ARG A 74 -74.75 -4.72 -132.56
N GLU A 75 -75.91 -4.07 -132.61
CA GLU A 75 -76.24 -2.96 -131.72
C GLU A 75 -76.27 -3.41 -130.25
N ARG A 76 -76.74 -4.63 -129.98
CA ARG A 76 -76.74 -5.20 -128.62
C ARG A 76 -75.32 -5.47 -128.11
N ILE A 77 -74.44 -6.01 -128.95
CA ILE A 77 -73.02 -6.22 -128.63
C ILE A 77 -72.37 -4.87 -128.33
N GLU A 78 -72.55 -3.87 -129.18
CA GLU A 78 -71.96 -2.54 -128.97
C GLU A 78 -72.46 -1.89 -127.65
N LYS A 79 -73.74 -2.06 -127.31
CA LYS A 79 -74.29 -1.60 -126.02
C LYS A 79 -73.66 -2.33 -124.83
N LEU A 80 -73.43 -3.64 -124.93
CA LEU A 80 -72.78 -4.42 -123.89
C LEU A 80 -71.30 -4.07 -123.75
N GLU A 81 -70.58 -3.86 -124.85
CA GLU A 81 -69.18 -3.44 -124.85
C GLU A 81 -69.01 -2.05 -124.24
N LYS A 82 -69.89 -1.08 -124.57
CA LYS A 82 -69.90 0.24 -123.93
C LYS A 82 -70.15 0.13 -122.43
N ARG A 83 -71.08 -0.72 -122.01
CA ARG A 83 -71.36 -0.97 -120.59
C ARG A 83 -70.17 -1.64 -119.89
N GLN A 84 -69.55 -2.61 -120.52
CA GLN A 84 -68.36 -3.27 -120.01
C GLN A 84 -67.21 -2.26 -119.84
N ALA A 85 -66.98 -1.39 -120.82
CA ALA A 85 -65.98 -0.34 -120.71
C ALA A 85 -66.26 0.63 -119.54
N THR A 86 -67.54 0.97 -119.27
CA THR A 86 -67.90 1.78 -118.10
C THR A 86 -67.73 1.05 -116.77
N ASP A 87 -68.07 -0.24 -116.73
CA ASP A 87 -67.92 -1.09 -115.54
C ASP A 87 -66.41 -1.30 -115.24
N ASP A 88 -65.59 -1.56 -116.25
CA ASP A 88 -64.13 -1.67 -116.16
C ASP A 88 -63.49 -0.37 -115.67
N ALA A 89 -63.91 0.79 -116.21
CA ALA A 89 -63.46 2.09 -115.73
C ALA A 89 -63.80 2.31 -114.25
N THR A 90 -64.99 1.88 -113.81
CA THR A 90 -65.42 1.97 -112.41
C THR A 90 -64.61 1.04 -111.51
N LEU A 91 -64.37 -0.20 -111.94
CA LEU A 91 -63.53 -1.16 -111.20
C LEU A 91 -62.09 -0.67 -111.04
N LEU A 92 -61.51 -0.04 -112.06
CA LEU A 92 -60.19 0.57 -111.95
C LEU A 92 -60.14 1.66 -110.87
N ILE A 93 -61.16 2.51 -110.81
CA ILE A 93 -61.28 3.56 -109.79
C ILE A 93 -61.42 2.93 -108.40
N VAL A 94 -62.31 1.94 -108.23
CA VAL A 94 -62.51 1.25 -106.95
C VAL A 94 -61.24 0.53 -106.50
N ASN A 95 -60.57 -0.21 -107.37
CA ASN A 95 -59.33 -0.90 -107.05
C ASN A 95 -58.21 0.07 -106.66
N ARG A 96 -58.14 1.25 -107.31
CA ARG A 96 -57.21 2.31 -106.92
C ARG A 96 -57.52 2.84 -105.51
N TYR A 97 -58.78 3.14 -105.21
CA TYR A 97 -59.17 3.60 -103.88
C TYR A 97 -58.96 2.51 -102.82
N TRP A 98 -59.19 1.24 -103.17
CA TRP A 98 -58.94 0.11 -102.29
C TRP A 98 -57.45 -0.03 -101.95
N ALA A 99 -56.58 0.00 -102.96
CA ALA A 99 -55.12 -0.03 -102.75
C ALA A 99 -54.65 1.16 -101.89
N GLN A 100 -55.19 2.36 -102.13
CA GLN A 100 -54.87 3.54 -101.32
C GLN A 100 -55.35 3.39 -99.87
N LEU A 101 -56.52 2.80 -99.64
CA LEU A 101 -57.03 2.52 -98.30
C LEU A 101 -56.13 1.51 -97.58
N ASP A 102 -55.76 0.41 -98.24
CA ASP A 102 -54.87 -0.61 -97.69
C ASP A 102 -53.51 0.00 -97.30
N GLU A 103 -52.89 0.78 -98.18
CA GLU A 103 -51.64 1.51 -97.87
C GLU A 103 -51.80 2.46 -96.68
N THR A 104 -52.92 3.18 -96.60
CA THR A 104 -53.20 4.11 -95.49
C THR A 104 -53.37 3.36 -94.17
N VAL A 105 -54.11 2.24 -94.17
CA VAL A 105 -54.33 1.40 -92.99
C VAL A 105 -53.00 0.79 -92.53
N GLU A 106 -52.19 0.26 -93.44
CA GLU A 106 -50.87 -0.25 -93.10
C GLU A 106 -49.95 0.83 -92.53
N ALA A 107 -49.96 2.03 -93.10
CA ALA A 107 -49.17 3.15 -92.58
C ALA A 107 -49.61 3.55 -91.16
N LEU A 108 -50.92 3.59 -90.90
CA LEU A 108 -51.47 3.84 -89.57
C LEU A 108 -51.10 2.74 -88.57
N LEU A 109 -51.20 1.47 -88.95
CA LEU A 109 -50.80 0.33 -88.10
C LEU A 109 -49.32 0.40 -87.77
N ARG A 110 -48.44 0.63 -88.76
CA ARG A 110 -46.99 0.81 -88.54
C ARG A 110 -46.71 1.99 -87.60
N CYS A 111 -47.42 3.10 -87.75
CA CYS A 111 -47.29 4.27 -86.87
C CYS A 111 -47.73 3.94 -85.43
N HIS A 112 -48.86 3.25 -85.26
CA HIS A 112 -49.35 2.83 -83.94
C HIS A 112 -48.41 1.84 -83.26
N GLU A 113 -47.90 0.85 -83.98
CA GLU A 113 -46.91 -0.09 -83.46
C GLU A 113 -45.61 0.62 -83.03
N SER A 114 -45.10 1.56 -83.83
CA SER A 114 -43.95 2.38 -83.46
C SER A 114 -44.23 3.18 -82.18
N ARG A 115 -45.40 3.81 -82.08
CA ARG A 115 -45.79 4.59 -80.90
C ARG A 115 -45.91 3.71 -79.65
N ILE A 116 -46.44 2.50 -79.77
CA ILE A 116 -46.50 1.55 -78.65
C ILE A 116 -45.08 1.19 -78.19
N ARG A 117 -44.17 0.86 -79.12
CA ARG A 117 -42.77 0.55 -78.79
C ARG A 117 -42.07 1.72 -78.10
N GLU A 118 -42.28 2.95 -78.57
CA GLU A 118 -41.73 4.17 -77.96
C GLU A 118 -42.25 4.38 -76.53
N LEU A 119 -43.54 4.15 -76.28
CA LEU A 119 -44.13 4.25 -74.95
C LEU A 119 -43.57 3.17 -74.01
N GLU A 120 -43.49 1.91 -74.47
CA GLU A 120 -42.90 0.82 -73.68
C GLU A 120 -41.41 1.04 -73.38
N GLU A 121 -40.65 1.62 -74.31
CA GLU A 121 -39.27 2.01 -74.06
C GLU A 121 -39.17 3.15 -73.07
N ARG A 122 -40.06 4.15 -73.15
CA ARG A 122 -40.10 5.25 -72.20
C ARG A 122 -40.43 4.74 -70.79
N ASP A 123 -41.44 3.90 -70.66
CA ASP A 123 -41.84 3.30 -69.38
C ASP A 123 -40.72 2.42 -68.80
N ARG A 124 -40.00 1.67 -69.66
CA ARG A 124 -38.79 0.93 -69.26
C ARG A 124 -37.68 1.86 -68.76
N ARG A 125 -37.43 2.98 -69.46
CA ARG A 125 -36.43 3.98 -69.04
C ARG A 125 -36.81 4.64 -67.73
N GLU A 126 -38.08 5.00 -67.54
CA GLU A 126 -38.59 5.60 -66.30
C GLU A 126 -38.53 4.61 -65.14
N SER A 127 -38.96 3.37 -65.34
CA SER A 127 -38.85 2.31 -64.34
C SER A 127 -37.41 2.07 -63.90
N LYS A 128 -36.47 2.07 -64.86
CA LYS A 128 -35.03 1.94 -64.57
C LYS A 128 -34.51 3.14 -63.77
N LYS A 129 -34.88 4.37 -64.14
CA LYS A 129 -34.49 5.58 -63.39
C LYS A 129 -34.98 5.54 -61.94
N ILE A 130 -36.23 5.13 -61.71
CA ILE A 130 -36.79 5.01 -60.35
C ILE A 130 -36.00 3.95 -59.55
N ALA A 131 -35.71 2.80 -60.15
CA ALA A 131 -34.92 1.76 -59.50
C ALA A 131 -33.49 2.24 -59.17
N ASP A 132 -32.84 2.95 -60.09
CA ASP A 132 -31.50 3.53 -59.88
C ASP A 132 -31.53 4.60 -58.78
N GLU A 133 -32.55 5.47 -58.75
CA GLU A 133 -32.74 6.49 -57.70
C GLU A 133 -32.99 5.87 -56.32
N ASP A 134 -33.79 4.80 -56.25
CA ASP A 134 -34.04 4.06 -55.01
C ASP A 134 -32.77 3.33 -54.53
N ALA A 135 -32.00 2.74 -55.45
CA ALA A 135 -30.70 2.14 -55.13
C ALA A 135 -29.72 3.18 -54.59
N LEU A 136 -29.62 4.34 -55.24
CA LEU A 136 -28.78 5.46 -54.76
C LEU A 136 -29.24 5.98 -53.40
N ARG A 137 -30.55 6.02 -53.13
CA ARG A 137 -31.09 6.41 -51.82
C ARG A 137 -30.69 5.41 -50.73
N ARG A 138 -30.77 4.10 -51.02
CA ARG A 138 -30.32 3.05 -50.10
C ARG A 138 -28.83 3.10 -49.84
N ILE A 139 -28.02 3.37 -50.87
CA ILE A 139 -26.57 3.54 -50.75
C ILE A 139 -26.26 4.72 -49.81
N ARG A 140 -26.87 5.89 -50.04
CA ARG A 140 -26.69 7.07 -49.16
C ARG A 140 -27.06 6.77 -47.71
N GLN A 141 -28.19 6.09 -47.47
CA GLN A 141 -28.58 5.70 -46.12
C GLN A 141 -27.58 4.74 -45.47
N ALA A 142 -27.03 3.80 -46.23
CA ALA A 142 -26.00 2.89 -45.73
C ALA A 142 -24.69 3.62 -45.42
N GLU A 143 -24.28 4.56 -46.28
CA GLU A 143 -23.09 5.41 -46.08
C GLU A 143 -23.23 6.26 -44.80
N GLU A 144 -24.38 6.92 -44.60
CA GLU A 144 -24.68 7.68 -43.39
C GLU A 144 -24.66 6.79 -42.13
N GLN A 145 -25.21 5.58 -42.22
CA GLN A 145 -25.16 4.60 -41.12
C GLN A 145 -23.73 4.16 -40.80
N ILE A 146 -22.91 3.91 -41.83
CA ILE A 146 -21.49 3.56 -41.66
C ILE A 146 -20.75 4.71 -40.97
N GLU A 147 -20.93 5.95 -41.42
CA GLU A 147 -20.29 7.11 -40.81
C GLU A 147 -20.71 7.31 -39.34
N HIS A 148 -21.98 7.10 -39.03
CA HIS A 148 -22.49 7.13 -37.66
C HIS A 148 -21.87 6.04 -36.78
N LEU A 149 -21.76 4.82 -37.29
CA LEU A 149 -21.12 3.71 -36.58
C LEU A 149 -19.62 3.94 -36.40
N GLN A 150 -18.93 4.51 -37.39
CA GLN A 150 -17.52 4.88 -37.30
C GLN A 150 -17.29 5.96 -36.24
N ARG A 151 -18.15 6.99 -36.17
CA ARG A 151 -18.09 8.01 -35.11
C ARG A 151 -18.30 7.41 -33.72
N LYS A 152 -19.28 6.52 -33.56
CA LYS A 152 -19.49 5.80 -32.30
C LYS A 152 -18.30 4.93 -31.92
N LEU A 153 -17.75 4.17 -32.87
CA LEU A 153 -16.57 3.34 -32.64
C LEU A 153 -15.35 4.18 -32.26
N GLY A 154 -15.17 5.34 -32.88
CA GLY A 154 -14.11 6.30 -32.53
C GLY A 154 -14.27 6.82 -31.11
N ALA A 155 -15.49 7.22 -30.72
CA ALA A 155 -15.78 7.66 -29.36
C ALA A 155 -15.52 6.56 -28.32
N THR A 156 -15.98 5.33 -28.56
CA THR A 156 -15.74 4.20 -27.63
C THR A 156 -14.26 3.85 -27.51
N LYS A 157 -13.49 3.95 -28.61
CA LYS A 157 -12.04 3.74 -28.57
C LYS A 157 -11.33 4.81 -27.75
N GLN A 158 -11.75 6.07 -27.90
CA GLN A 158 -11.18 7.16 -27.12
C GLN A 158 -11.52 7.02 -25.62
N GLU A 159 -12.72 6.57 -25.29
CA GLU A 159 -13.12 6.23 -23.91
C GLU A 159 -12.28 5.07 -23.36
N GLU A 160 -12.05 4.03 -24.14
CA GLU A 160 -11.19 2.88 -23.77
C GLU A 160 -9.74 3.32 -23.51
N GLU A 161 -9.16 4.14 -24.39
CA GLU A 161 -7.81 4.69 -24.22
C GLU A 161 -7.71 5.59 -22.97
N ALA A 162 -8.73 6.40 -22.69
CA ALA A 162 -8.78 7.22 -21.49
C ALA A 162 -8.83 6.37 -20.21
N LEU A 163 -9.66 5.32 -20.20
CA LEU A 163 -9.76 4.38 -19.08
C LEU A 163 -8.45 3.60 -18.87
N LEU A 164 -7.78 3.18 -19.94
CA LEU A 164 -6.46 2.53 -19.86
C LEU A 164 -5.41 3.47 -19.26
N SER A 165 -5.35 4.73 -19.71
CA SER A 165 -4.44 5.72 -19.13
C SER A 165 -4.74 6.02 -17.67
N GLU A 166 -6.02 6.02 -17.26
CA GLU A 166 -6.43 6.18 -15.88
C GLU A 166 -6.03 4.96 -15.04
N MET A 167 -6.22 3.75 -15.56
CA MET A 167 -5.79 2.50 -14.93
C MET A 167 -4.27 2.48 -14.68
N ASP A 168 -3.46 2.89 -15.67
CA ASP A 168 -2.00 2.96 -15.53
C ASP A 168 -1.58 3.99 -14.47
N ALA A 169 -2.24 5.15 -14.42
CA ALA A 169 -2.01 6.15 -13.38
C ALA A 169 -2.37 5.61 -12.00
N GLN A 170 -3.51 4.93 -11.86
CA GLN A 170 -3.94 4.29 -10.62
C GLN A 170 -2.95 3.20 -10.18
N LEU A 171 -2.47 2.36 -11.09
CA LEU A 171 -1.45 1.34 -10.79
C LEU A 171 -0.18 1.96 -10.21
N LEU A 172 0.30 3.07 -10.79
CA LEU A 172 1.46 3.79 -10.27
C LEU A 172 1.21 4.36 -8.87
N THR A 173 -0.01 4.84 -8.58
CA THR A 173 -0.35 5.30 -7.22
C THR A 173 -0.36 4.17 -6.21
N VAL A 174 -0.87 3.00 -6.57
CA VAL A 174 -0.88 1.82 -5.71
C VAL A 174 0.55 1.38 -5.40
N GLN A 175 1.42 1.29 -6.40
CA GLN A 175 2.84 0.95 -6.19
C GLN A 175 3.52 1.92 -5.21
N LYS A 176 3.28 3.23 -5.33
CA LYS A 176 3.81 4.24 -4.40
C LYS A 176 3.25 4.08 -2.98
N LEU A 177 1.99 3.68 -2.84
CA LEU A 177 1.38 3.41 -1.54
C LEU A 177 1.98 2.16 -0.89
N GLU A 178 2.19 1.09 -1.65
CA GLU A 178 2.83 -0.14 -1.18
C GLU A 178 4.29 0.08 -0.73
N GLU A 179 5.04 0.92 -1.45
CA GLU A 179 6.39 1.32 -1.05
C GLU A 179 6.39 2.12 0.26
N LYS A 180 5.45 3.07 0.41
CA LYS A 180 5.26 3.82 1.65
C LYS A 180 4.85 2.92 2.81
N GLU A 181 3.94 1.97 2.58
CA GLU A 181 3.53 1.00 3.58
C GLU A 181 4.73 0.16 4.05
N ARG A 182 5.53 -0.38 3.12
CA ARG A 182 6.77 -1.10 3.46
C ARG A 182 7.74 -0.25 4.28
N ALA A 183 7.93 1.02 3.92
CA ALA A 183 8.78 1.95 4.66
C ALA A 183 8.25 2.24 6.08
N LEU A 184 6.93 2.41 6.22
CA LEU A 184 6.27 2.63 7.52
C LEU A 184 6.33 1.38 8.39
N GLN A 185 6.10 0.18 7.84
CA GLN A 185 6.26 -1.09 8.55
C GLN A 185 7.70 -1.27 9.05
N GLY A 186 8.70 -0.94 8.23
CA GLY A 186 10.10 -0.95 8.65
C GLY A 186 10.40 0.03 9.78
N SER A 187 9.85 1.24 9.70
CA SER A 187 9.98 2.27 10.74
C SER A 187 9.32 1.85 12.05
N LEU A 188 8.11 1.29 11.98
CA LEU A 188 7.37 0.76 13.13
C LEU A 188 8.17 -0.34 13.83
N GLY A 189 8.69 -1.32 13.08
CA GLY A 189 9.53 -2.37 13.64
C GLY A 189 10.83 -1.85 14.26
N GLY A 190 11.36 -0.72 13.77
CA GLY A 190 12.49 -0.02 14.41
C GLY A 190 12.11 0.60 15.75
N VAL A 191 10.99 1.33 15.80
CA VAL A 191 10.46 1.95 17.03
C VAL A 191 10.09 0.88 18.08
N GLU A 192 9.51 -0.24 17.67
CA GLU A 192 9.21 -1.37 18.56
C GLU A 192 10.48 -1.96 19.20
N LYS A 193 11.55 -2.13 18.41
CA LYS A 193 12.85 -2.56 18.93
C LYS A 193 13.44 -1.54 19.90
N GLU A 194 13.37 -0.25 19.60
CA GLU A 194 13.83 0.78 20.54
C GLU A 194 13.01 0.74 21.84
N LEU A 195 11.69 0.63 21.74
CA LEU A 195 10.80 0.56 22.90
C LEU A 195 11.15 -0.64 23.81
N THR A 196 11.39 -1.82 23.23
CA THR A 196 11.81 -3.00 24.00
C THR A 196 13.14 -2.79 24.72
N LEU A 197 14.15 -2.23 24.05
CA LEU A 197 15.45 -1.91 24.66
C LEU A 197 15.31 -0.86 25.77
N ARG A 198 14.52 0.20 25.55
CA ARG A 198 14.23 1.23 26.56
C ARG A 198 13.52 0.64 27.77
N SER A 199 12.56 -0.24 27.56
CA SER A 199 11.85 -0.94 28.64
C SER A 199 12.79 -1.82 29.46
N GLN A 200 13.69 -2.57 28.81
CA GLN A 200 14.69 -3.40 29.50
C GLN A 200 15.67 -2.54 30.31
N ALA A 201 16.15 -1.43 29.75
CA ALA A 201 17.04 -0.50 30.44
C ALA A 201 16.36 0.15 31.65
N LEU A 202 15.07 0.53 31.52
CA LEU A 202 14.27 1.05 32.62
C LEU A 202 14.15 0.03 33.76
N GLU A 203 13.87 -1.23 33.43
CA GLU A 203 13.73 -2.29 34.42
C GLU A 203 15.05 -2.58 35.15
N LEU A 204 16.17 -2.57 34.44
CA LEU A 204 17.50 -2.67 35.05
C LEU A 204 17.78 -1.50 36.00
N ASN A 205 17.47 -0.28 35.59
CA ASN A 205 17.67 0.92 36.41
C ASN A 205 16.78 0.90 37.66
N LYS A 206 15.54 0.40 37.56
CA LYS A 206 14.67 0.18 38.73
C LYS A 206 15.31 -0.77 39.73
N ARG A 207 15.84 -1.91 39.28
CA ARG A 207 16.52 -2.88 40.16
C ARG A 207 17.72 -2.25 40.87
N LYS A 208 18.59 -1.55 40.12
CA LYS A 208 19.74 -0.83 40.69
C LYS A 208 19.33 0.24 41.69
N ALA A 209 18.24 0.96 41.43
CA ALA A 209 17.72 1.97 42.36
C ALA A 209 17.26 1.33 43.67
N VAL A 210 16.59 0.18 43.61
CA VAL A 210 16.17 -0.57 44.80
C VAL A 210 17.39 -1.09 45.57
N GLU A 211 18.37 -1.69 44.90
CA GLU A 211 19.61 -2.17 45.53
C GLU A 211 20.39 -1.04 46.21
N ALA A 212 20.51 0.12 45.54
CA ALA A 212 21.16 1.30 46.11
C ALA A 212 20.39 1.87 47.32
N ALA A 213 19.06 1.88 47.27
CA ALA A 213 18.22 2.30 48.40
C ALA A 213 18.39 1.36 49.60
N GLN A 214 18.43 0.04 49.37
CA GLN A 214 18.66 -0.95 50.42
C GLN A 214 20.05 -0.77 51.05
N LEU A 215 21.11 -0.65 50.23
CA LEU A 215 22.47 -0.44 50.72
C LEU A 215 22.59 0.86 51.54
N ALA A 216 21.92 1.93 51.11
CA ALA A 216 21.90 3.19 51.85
C ALA A 216 21.24 3.01 53.23
N GLU A 217 20.17 2.21 53.32
CA GLU A 217 19.52 1.92 54.59
C GLU A 217 20.38 1.05 55.50
N ASP A 218 21.01 0.00 54.98
CA ASP A 218 21.93 -0.84 55.72
C ASP A 218 23.12 -0.03 56.28
N LEU A 219 23.68 0.88 55.49
CA LEU A 219 24.76 1.78 55.92
C LEU A 219 24.31 2.76 57.00
N LYS A 220 23.06 3.26 56.96
CA LYS A 220 22.52 4.09 58.06
C LYS A 220 22.44 3.29 59.36
N VAL A 221 21.93 2.06 59.31
CA VAL A 221 21.85 1.20 60.49
C VAL A 221 23.24 0.91 61.05
N GLN A 222 24.23 0.64 60.19
CA GLN A 222 25.63 0.47 60.61
C GLN A 222 26.20 1.75 61.24
N LEU A 223 25.93 2.91 60.65
CA LEU A 223 26.35 4.20 61.17
C LEU A 223 25.74 4.46 62.57
N GLU A 224 24.44 4.23 62.74
CA GLU A 224 23.75 4.36 64.02
C GLU A 224 24.32 3.40 65.07
N HIS A 225 24.61 2.16 64.69
CA HIS A 225 25.25 1.18 65.58
C HIS A 225 26.63 1.65 66.04
N VAL A 226 27.49 2.10 65.11
CA VAL A 226 28.82 2.63 65.42
C VAL A 226 28.73 3.89 66.28
N GLN A 227 27.81 4.81 65.97
CA GLN A 227 27.56 6.02 66.77
C GLN A 227 27.09 5.69 68.18
N THR A 228 26.29 4.64 68.36
CA THR A 228 25.84 4.17 69.68
C THR A 228 27.00 3.60 70.48
N ARG A 229 27.81 2.72 69.88
CA ARG A 229 29.03 2.20 70.51
C ARG A 229 30.03 3.30 70.88
N LEU A 230 30.19 4.31 70.02
CA LEU A 230 31.03 5.46 70.31
C LEU A 230 30.51 6.25 71.52
N ARG A 231 29.19 6.47 71.60
CA ARG A 231 28.53 7.11 72.75
C ARG A 231 28.69 6.31 74.04
N GLU A 232 28.70 4.98 73.99
CA GLU A 232 28.92 4.11 75.15
C GLU A 232 30.39 4.12 75.63
N ILE A 233 31.34 4.10 74.70
CA ILE A 233 32.78 4.05 75.03
C ILE A 233 33.31 5.41 75.51
N GLN A 234 32.79 6.53 74.98
CA GLN A 234 33.19 7.89 75.37
C GLN A 234 33.20 8.14 76.89
N PRO A 235 32.11 7.88 77.65
CA PRO A 235 32.11 8.09 79.09
C PRO A 235 33.09 7.14 79.81
N CYS A 236 33.16 5.87 79.40
CA CYS A 236 34.12 4.91 79.96
C CYS A 236 35.57 5.36 79.77
N LEU A 237 35.91 5.94 78.61
CA LEU A 237 37.23 6.53 78.36
C LEU A 237 37.47 7.78 79.20
N ALA A 238 36.46 8.64 79.36
CA ALA A 238 36.56 9.84 80.20
C ALA A 238 36.77 9.48 81.68
N GLU A 239 36.03 8.48 82.18
CA GLU A 239 36.18 7.94 83.53
C GLU A 239 37.55 7.31 83.74
N SER A 240 38.01 6.46 82.81
CA SER A 240 39.34 5.85 82.86
C SER A 240 40.45 6.90 82.85
N ARG A 241 40.29 7.96 82.04
CA ARG A 241 41.21 9.10 82.01
C ARG A 241 41.24 9.85 83.35
N ALA A 242 40.07 10.17 83.91
CA ALA A 242 39.97 10.85 85.21
C ALA A 242 40.55 9.99 86.35
N ALA A 243 40.30 8.67 86.32
CA ALA A 243 40.89 7.73 87.27
C ALA A 243 42.41 7.69 87.16
N ARG A 244 42.96 7.65 85.93
CA ARG A 244 44.40 7.69 85.69
C ARG A 244 45.04 9.00 86.15
N GLU A 245 44.37 10.13 85.96
CA GLU A 245 44.83 11.43 86.45
C GLU A 245 44.84 11.50 87.98
N LYS A 246 43.78 10.99 88.64
CA LYS A 246 43.72 10.87 90.10
C LYS A 246 44.83 9.98 90.64
N GLU A 247 45.08 8.84 90.01
CA GLU A 247 46.14 7.93 90.43
C GLU A 247 47.54 8.52 90.20
N SER A 248 47.74 9.27 89.12
CA SER A 248 48.95 10.06 88.90
C SER A 248 49.18 11.09 90.01
N PHE A 249 48.13 11.77 90.47
CA PHE A 249 48.21 12.71 91.58
C PHE A 249 48.54 12.00 92.90
N ASN A 250 47.87 10.89 93.20
CA ASN A 250 48.15 10.07 94.39
C ASN A 250 49.61 9.59 94.40
N LEU A 251 50.10 9.11 93.26
CA LEU A 251 51.48 8.68 93.09
C LEU A 251 52.47 9.81 93.38
N LYS A 252 52.24 11.02 92.85
CA LYS A 252 53.08 12.20 93.14
C LYS A 252 53.10 12.53 94.63
N ARG A 253 51.93 12.53 95.29
CA ARG A 253 51.82 12.78 96.73
C ARG A 253 52.55 11.72 97.56
N ALA A 254 52.38 10.45 97.22
CA ALA A 254 53.11 9.36 97.87
C ALA A 254 54.63 9.48 97.67
N GLN A 255 55.08 9.90 96.48
CA GLN A 255 56.50 10.18 96.21
C GLN A 255 57.05 11.33 97.08
N GLU A 256 56.28 12.40 97.26
CA GLU A 256 56.62 13.51 98.17
C GLU A 256 56.69 13.05 99.63
N ASP A 257 55.72 12.24 100.08
CA ASP A 257 55.69 11.68 101.43
C ASP A 257 56.88 10.74 101.69
N ILE A 258 57.21 9.87 100.74
CA ILE A 258 58.42 9.03 100.77
C ILE A 258 59.67 9.90 100.89
N SER A 259 59.76 10.97 100.09
CA SER A 259 60.90 11.90 100.15
C SER A 259 61.01 12.60 101.50
N ARG A 260 59.87 12.98 102.09
CA ARG A 260 59.80 13.58 103.44
C ARG A 260 60.22 12.61 104.53
N LEU A 261 59.71 11.37 104.49
CA LEU A 261 60.05 10.33 105.47
C LEU A 261 61.52 9.91 105.38
N ARG A 262 62.08 9.79 104.16
CA ARG A 262 63.52 9.57 103.96
C ARG A 262 64.37 10.63 104.64
N ARG A 263 64.01 11.91 104.51
CA ARG A 263 64.70 13.02 105.20
C ARG A 263 64.58 12.94 106.72
N LYS A 264 63.44 12.51 107.26
CA LYS A 264 63.25 12.32 108.71
C LYS A 264 64.09 11.16 109.25
N LEU A 265 64.10 10.04 108.53
CA LEU A 265 64.91 8.86 108.87
C LEU A 265 66.41 9.22 108.90
N GLU A 266 66.89 9.96 107.91
CA GLU A 266 68.29 10.43 107.87
C GLU A 266 68.65 11.34 109.04
N LYS A 267 67.70 12.18 109.50
CA LYS A 267 67.89 13.02 110.70
C LYS A 267 67.95 12.19 111.98
N GLN A 268 67.05 11.22 112.15
CA GLN A 268 67.05 10.33 113.32
C GLN A 268 68.33 9.50 113.38
N ARG A 269 68.78 8.98 112.24
CA ARG A 269 70.04 8.24 112.13
C ARG A 269 71.24 9.06 112.59
N LYS A 270 71.28 10.37 112.30
CA LYS A 270 72.35 11.26 112.81
C LYS A 270 72.30 11.40 114.33
N VAL A 271 71.11 11.49 114.92
CA VAL A 271 70.94 11.61 116.38
C VAL A 271 71.39 10.33 117.09
N GLU A 272 71.05 9.16 116.55
CA GLU A 272 71.51 7.86 117.09
C GLU A 272 73.05 7.78 117.09
N VAL A 273 73.71 8.20 116.02
CA VAL A 273 75.18 8.20 115.93
C VAL A 273 75.84 9.09 116.99
N TYR A 274 75.24 10.23 117.34
CA TYR A 274 75.77 11.10 118.41
C TYR A 274 75.55 10.52 119.81
N ALA A 275 74.47 9.77 120.04
CA ALA A 275 74.20 9.13 121.32
C ALA A 275 75.19 7.98 121.60
N ASP A 276 75.46 7.14 120.60
CA ASP A 276 76.45 6.05 120.71
C ASP A 276 77.85 6.58 121.03
N ALA A 277 78.23 7.73 120.47
CA ALA A 277 79.53 8.34 120.72
C ALA A 277 79.71 8.85 122.17
N ASP A 278 78.63 9.34 122.80
CA ASP A 278 78.66 9.85 124.18
C ASP A 278 78.76 8.71 125.22
N GLU A 279 78.11 7.57 124.95
CA GLU A 279 78.14 6.40 125.81
C GLU A 279 79.55 5.77 125.87
N ILE A 280 80.25 5.71 124.74
CA ILE A 280 81.64 5.21 124.65
C ILE A 280 82.60 6.05 125.51
N LEU A 281 82.49 7.39 125.45
CA LEU A 281 83.34 8.31 126.21
C LEU A 281 83.14 8.18 127.73
N GLN A 282 81.91 7.93 128.18
CA GLN A 282 81.61 7.79 129.61
C GLN A 282 82.22 6.50 130.21
N GLU A 283 82.22 5.40 129.46
CA GLU A 283 82.80 4.14 129.94
C GLU A 283 84.34 4.23 130.05
N GLU A 284 85.02 4.91 129.11
CA GLU A 284 86.48 5.15 129.19
C GLU A 284 86.87 5.97 130.43
N ILE A 285 86.14 7.04 130.74
CA ILE A 285 86.40 7.90 131.91
C ILE A 285 86.33 7.10 133.23
N LYS A 286 85.40 6.15 133.31
CA LYS A 286 85.19 5.30 134.48
C LYS A 286 86.37 4.35 134.71
N GLU A 287 86.95 3.78 133.65
CA GLU A 287 88.12 2.91 133.74
C GLU A 287 89.36 3.66 134.24
N TYR A 288 89.62 4.86 133.69
CA TYR A 288 90.75 5.69 134.12
C TYR A 288 90.67 6.08 135.60
N LYS A 289 89.48 6.43 136.10
CA LYS A 289 89.27 6.73 137.53
C LYS A 289 89.60 5.56 138.44
N ALA A 290 89.27 4.33 138.04
CA ALA A 290 89.56 3.14 138.83
C ALA A 290 91.08 2.89 138.98
N ARG A 291 91.86 3.05 137.90
CA ARG A 291 93.32 2.79 137.91
C ARG A 291 94.10 3.74 138.82
N LEU A 292 93.65 4.98 138.99
CA LEU A 292 94.30 6.01 139.81
C LEU A 292 93.99 5.91 141.31
N THR A 293 93.08 5.03 141.70
CA THR A 293 92.61 4.90 143.09
C THR A 293 93.47 3.91 143.89
N CYS A 294 93.81 4.25 145.13
CA CYS A 294 94.67 3.48 146.02
C CYS A 294 94.02 2.13 146.40
N PRO A 295 94.66 0.99 146.10
CA PRO A 295 94.05 -0.33 146.29
C PRO A 295 93.91 -0.74 147.76
N CYS A 296 94.57 -0.03 148.69
CA CYS A 296 94.42 -0.31 150.12
C CYS A 296 93.12 0.24 150.73
N CYS A 297 92.56 1.30 150.16
CA CYS A 297 91.34 1.92 150.69
C CYS A 297 90.24 2.10 149.64
N ASN A 298 90.54 1.87 148.36
CA ASN A 298 89.65 2.04 147.20
C ASN A 298 88.93 3.40 147.15
N THR A 299 89.48 4.41 147.82
CA THR A 299 88.83 5.70 147.98
C THR A 299 89.77 6.84 147.60
N ARG A 300 90.96 6.88 148.21
CA ARG A 300 91.93 7.94 147.98
C ARG A 300 92.75 7.66 146.73
N LYS A 301 93.26 8.69 146.06
CA LYS A 301 94.19 8.51 144.94
C LYS A 301 95.52 7.94 145.41
N LYS A 302 96.24 7.28 144.52
CA LYS A 302 97.61 6.83 144.73
C LYS A 302 98.54 8.05 144.78
N ASP A 303 99.17 8.32 145.92
CA ASP A 303 100.04 9.49 146.14
C ASP A 303 101.28 9.19 147.02
N ALA A 304 101.64 7.91 147.17
CA ALA A 304 102.86 7.49 147.85
C ALA A 304 103.45 6.21 147.30
N VAL A 305 104.76 6.19 147.14
CA VAL A 305 105.51 5.02 146.68
C VAL A 305 106.35 4.45 147.81
N LEU A 306 106.37 3.12 147.90
CA LEU A 306 107.35 2.40 148.70
C LEU A 306 108.61 2.17 147.86
N THR A 307 109.72 2.85 148.15
CA THR A 307 110.92 2.81 147.29
C THR A 307 111.64 1.47 147.28
N LYS A 308 111.33 0.57 148.23
CA LYS A 308 111.87 -0.82 148.22
C LYS A 308 111.22 -1.73 147.19
N CYS A 309 109.96 -1.48 146.81
CA CYS A 309 109.21 -2.35 145.88
C CYS A 309 108.40 -1.60 144.83
N PHE A 310 108.51 -0.27 144.80
CA PHE A 310 107.84 0.67 143.91
C PHE A 310 106.32 0.56 143.85
N HIS A 311 105.69 -0.12 144.81
CA HIS A 311 104.25 -0.18 144.88
C HIS A 311 103.67 1.13 145.43
N VAL A 312 102.66 1.62 144.72
CA VAL A 312 102.04 2.92 144.97
C VAL A 312 100.68 2.74 145.65
N PHE A 313 100.51 3.44 146.75
CA PHE A 313 99.27 3.53 147.53
C PHE A 313 99.02 4.99 147.87
N CYS A 314 98.04 5.28 148.71
CA CYS A 314 97.94 6.59 149.29
C CYS A 314 98.92 6.73 150.47
N PHE A 315 99.48 7.92 150.65
CA PHE A 315 100.45 8.23 151.69
C PHE A 315 99.91 7.95 153.07
N GLU A 316 98.61 8.18 153.30
CA GLU A 316 97.97 7.84 154.56
C GLU A 316 97.96 6.34 154.86
N CYS A 317 97.68 5.49 153.86
CA CYS A 317 97.71 4.05 154.05
C CYS A 317 99.14 3.55 154.33
N VAL A 318 100.14 4.15 153.70
CA VAL A 318 101.55 3.78 153.92
C VAL A 318 102.06 4.29 155.27
N ARG A 319 101.82 5.56 155.59
CA ARG A 319 102.19 6.19 156.87
C ARG A 319 101.53 5.48 158.05
N GLY A 320 100.22 5.22 157.95
CA GLY A 320 99.48 4.51 159.00
C GLY A 320 100.05 3.12 159.27
N ARG A 321 100.45 2.38 158.23
CA ARG A 321 101.14 1.09 158.40
C ARG A 321 102.52 1.23 159.03
N TYR A 322 103.27 2.28 158.67
CA TYR A 322 104.59 2.54 159.24
C TYR A 322 104.53 2.84 160.75
N GLU A 323 103.60 3.72 161.15
CA GLU A 323 103.35 4.13 162.54
C GLU A 323 102.85 2.96 163.39
N ALA A 324 101.94 2.13 162.84
CA ALA A 324 101.43 0.92 163.48
C ALA A 324 102.46 -0.23 163.58
N ARG A 325 103.73 0.01 163.24
CA ARG A 325 104.83 -0.96 163.18
C ARG A 325 104.59 -2.15 162.24
N GLN A 326 103.56 -2.10 161.40
CA GLN A 326 103.29 -3.06 160.33
C GLN A 326 104.06 -2.69 159.06
N ARG A 327 105.38 -2.63 159.21
CA ARG A 327 106.34 -2.08 158.24
C ARG A 327 106.61 -3.02 157.06
N LYS A 328 105.55 -3.54 156.43
CA LYS A 328 105.58 -4.39 155.25
C LYS A 328 104.60 -3.88 154.19
N CYS A 329 105.03 -3.90 152.93
CA CYS A 329 104.24 -3.44 151.78
C CYS A 329 102.89 -4.20 151.69
N PRO A 330 101.74 -3.51 151.57
CA PRO A 330 100.45 -4.17 151.41
C PRO A 330 100.34 -5.13 150.22
N LYS A 331 101.08 -4.87 149.15
CA LYS A 331 100.98 -5.65 147.91
C LYS A 331 101.96 -6.81 147.83
N CYS A 332 103.21 -6.61 148.26
CA CYS A 332 104.25 -7.64 148.13
C CYS A 332 104.92 -8.03 149.45
N ASN A 333 104.47 -7.49 150.57
CA ASN A 333 104.96 -7.79 151.92
C ASN A 333 106.45 -7.49 152.20
N ALA A 334 107.13 -6.82 151.26
CA ALA A 334 108.51 -6.35 151.45
C ALA A 334 108.59 -5.38 152.62
N ALA A 335 109.57 -5.57 153.51
CA ALA A 335 109.78 -4.69 154.65
C ALA A 335 110.23 -3.29 154.20
N PHE A 336 109.77 -2.23 154.88
CA PHE A 336 110.15 -0.85 154.55
C PHE A 336 110.38 -0.01 155.81
N GLY A 337 111.44 0.80 155.82
CA GLY A 337 111.81 1.71 156.90
C GLY A 337 111.26 3.14 156.76
N ALA A 338 111.69 4.04 157.65
CA ALA A 338 111.29 5.45 157.65
C ALA A 338 111.63 6.17 156.34
N HIS A 339 112.79 5.83 155.76
CA HIS A 339 113.30 6.45 154.53
C HIS A 339 112.86 5.69 153.27
N ASP A 340 111.98 4.70 153.39
CA ASP A 340 111.61 3.83 152.28
C ASP A 340 110.21 4.11 151.72
N PHE A 341 109.60 5.23 152.11
CA PHE A 341 108.32 5.67 151.56
C PHE A 341 108.25 7.18 151.40
N HIS A 342 107.78 7.62 150.23
CA HIS A 342 107.77 9.03 149.85
C HIS A 342 106.46 9.38 149.17
N ARG A 343 106.02 10.64 149.29
CA ARG A 343 104.89 11.15 148.51
C ARG A 343 105.27 11.24 147.04
N ILE A 344 104.33 10.88 146.18
CA ILE A 344 104.38 11.14 144.74
C ILE A 344 103.08 11.79 144.30
N TYR A 345 103.14 12.65 143.29
CA TYR A 345 101.96 13.24 142.68
C TYR A 345 101.75 12.62 141.31
N ILE A 346 100.63 11.93 141.14
CA ILE A 346 100.17 11.41 139.84
C ILE A 346 99.10 12.39 139.36
N SER A 347 99.41 13.14 138.30
CA SER A 347 98.47 14.03 137.60
C SER A 347 97.54 13.25 136.70
#